data_AF-A0A6M0AQR0-F1
#
_entry.id   AF-A0A6M0AQR0-F1
#
_cell.length_a   1.000
_cell.length_b   1.000
_cell.length_c   1.000
_cell.angle_alpha   90.00
_cell.angle_beta   90.00
_cell.angle_gamma   90.00
#
_symmetry.space_group_name_H-M   'P 1'
#
loop_
_entity.id
_entity.type
_entity.pdbx_description
1 polymer ?
#
loop_
_entity_poly.entity_id
_entity_poly.type
_entity_poly.pdbx_seq_one_letter_code
_entity_poly.pdbx_strand_id
1 'polypeptide(L)'
;HSKLREIPIPKKNGKIRMLKIPTIADRAWQCLVKFALEPAHEATFSAYSYGFRTGRCAQDVQKGVYQQLKGTKKKANILKRIIELDIKKCFDRISHKSIMDSLIAPASTKLGIYRCLKVGVNPNFPEQGTPQGGVISPLLANIALDGIEEIHTSLRYADDMVIFLKPKDNAEEVLSKIKNFLAERGMEINEEKTKLTKSTDGFDFLGWRFRVQQNGKFRSIPSVENFKKLRDKVKAIINNSNYGAKVKAKKLAPIVRGWRNYHSSCDMNDSRNSLWFIRNTANRKFRKEKKVSRYRANELCDKGFPKVKYKQNHHVNVKGTKSPYDGDLVYWSRRNSRLYFGKTSDALKEQNHSCGHCGLKFLEDESVHLHHIDGNHDNWSKLNLIAVHRSCHQQIHWSKSKS
;
A
#
# COMPACT_ATOMS: atom_id res chain seq x y z
N HIS A 1 -28.77 -4.76 -11.81
CA HIS A 1 -27.76 -3.75 -11.44
C HIS A 1 -28.31 -2.38 -11.77
N SER A 2 -28.21 -1.45 -10.83
CA SER A 2 -28.71 -0.08 -11.00
C SER A 2 -27.68 0.83 -11.65
N LYS A 3 -28.11 1.99 -12.18
CA LYS A 3 -27.24 3.00 -12.81
C LYS A 3 -26.14 3.46 -11.83
N LEU A 4 -24.90 3.53 -12.30
CA LEU A 4 -23.76 3.96 -11.49
C LEU A 4 -23.76 5.47 -11.29
N ARG A 5 -23.36 5.92 -10.10
CA ARG A 5 -23.14 7.34 -9.82
C ARG A 5 -21.76 7.75 -10.30
N GLU A 6 -21.69 8.75 -11.17
CA GLU A 6 -20.43 9.27 -11.66
C GLU A 6 -19.92 10.45 -10.80
N ILE A 7 -18.68 10.38 -10.34
CA ILE A 7 -18.05 11.44 -9.53
C ILE A 7 -16.69 11.82 -10.14
N PRO A 8 -16.49 13.10 -10.53
CA PRO A 8 -15.20 13.58 -11.03
C PRO A 8 -14.20 13.76 -9.88
N ILE A 9 -12.99 13.21 -10.02
CA ILE A 9 -11.86 13.42 -9.10
C ILE A 9 -10.67 14.02 -9.85
N PRO A 10 -10.01 15.06 -9.32
CA PRO A 10 -8.85 15.65 -9.97
C PRO A 10 -7.63 14.70 -9.95
N LYS A 11 -6.99 14.49 -11.09
CA LYS A 11 -5.66 13.87 -11.20
C LYS A 11 -4.56 14.90 -10.93
N LYS A 12 -3.37 14.38 -10.66
CA LYS A 12 -2.14 15.17 -10.45
C LYS A 12 -1.79 16.10 -11.62
N ASN A 13 -2.19 15.74 -12.84
CA ASN A 13 -1.92 16.49 -14.07
C ASN A 13 -3.07 17.44 -14.47
N GLY A 14 -4.00 17.73 -13.55
CA GLY A 14 -5.16 18.58 -13.82
C GLY A 14 -6.30 17.92 -14.59
N LYS A 15 -6.07 16.74 -15.20
CA LYS A 15 -7.14 15.97 -15.85
C LYS A 15 -8.11 15.39 -14.81
N ILE A 16 -9.36 15.14 -15.20
CA ILE A 16 -10.37 14.55 -14.34
C ILE A 16 -10.36 13.01 -14.48
N ARG A 17 -10.48 12.29 -13.37
CA ARG A 17 -10.72 10.85 -13.27
C ARG A 17 -12.18 10.65 -12.84
N MET A 18 -13.01 10.08 -13.71
CA MET A 18 -14.38 9.73 -13.36
C MET A 18 -14.37 8.45 -12.53
N LEU A 19 -14.91 8.51 -11.31
CA LEU A 19 -15.26 7.32 -10.53
C LEU A 19 -16.70 6.93 -10.84
N LYS A 20 -16.94 5.63 -10.99
CA LYS A 20 -18.27 5.05 -11.14
C LYS A 20 -18.58 4.27 -9.88
N ILE A 21 -19.46 4.81 -9.05
CA ILE A 21 -19.80 4.27 -7.73
C ILE A 21 -21.10 3.45 -7.83
N PRO A 22 -21.04 2.13 -7.56
CA PRO A 22 -22.25 1.30 -7.50
C PRO A 22 -23.11 1.61 -6.28
N THR A 23 -24.35 1.11 -6.28
CA THR A 23 -25.23 1.22 -5.11
C THR A 23 -24.66 0.47 -3.90
N ILE A 24 -25.18 0.72 -2.70
CA ILE A 24 -24.74 0.00 -1.50
C ILE A 24 -24.99 -1.51 -1.65
N ALA A 25 -26.16 -1.91 -2.16
CA ALA A 25 -26.50 -3.31 -2.40
C ALA A 25 -25.52 -3.96 -3.39
N ASP A 26 -25.21 -3.27 -4.49
CA ASP A 26 -24.25 -3.77 -5.48
C ASP A 26 -22.84 -3.90 -4.87
N ARG A 27 -22.41 -2.95 -4.04
CA ARG A 27 -21.11 -3.03 -3.35
C ARG A 27 -21.07 -4.17 -2.33
N ALA A 28 -22.15 -4.41 -1.60
CA ALA A 28 -22.26 -5.52 -0.66
C ALA A 28 -22.15 -6.87 -1.38
N TRP A 29 -22.88 -7.02 -2.49
CA TRP A 29 -22.79 -8.21 -3.34
C TRP A 29 -21.38 -8.40 -3.93
N GLN A 30 -20.78 -7.33 -4.48
CA GLN A 30 -19.40 -7.37 -4.98
C GLN A 30 -18.39 -7.72 -3.88
N CYS A 31 -18.61 -7.25 -2.65
CA CYS A 31 -17.76 -7.57 -1.51
C CYS A 31 -17.85 -9.06 -1.14
N LEU A 32 -19.08 -9.61 -1.09
CA LEU A 32 -19.30 -11.01 -0.82
C LEU A 32 -18.61 -11.90 -1.87
N VAL A 33 -18.82 -11.57 -3.16
CA VAL A 33 -18.20 -12.30 -4.26
C VAL A 33 -16.68 -12.18 -4.21
N LYS A 34 -16.14 -10.99 -3.93
CA LYS A 34 -14.71 -10.78 -3.76
C LYS A 34 -14.14 -11.73 -2.69
N PHE A 35 -14.72 -11.79 -1.50
CA PHE A 35 -14.25 -12.68 -0.43
C PHE A 35 -14.34 -14.17 -0.80
N ALA A 36 -15.35 -14.56 -1.58
CA ALA A 36 -15.45 -15.94 -2.06
C ALA A 36 -14.37 -16.31 -3.09
N LEU A 37 -13.94 -15.36 -3.92
CA LEU A 37 -13.02 -15.61 -5.04
C LEU A 37 -11.55 -15.36 -4.69
N GLU A 38 -11.27 -14.47 -3.73
CA GLU A 38 -9.90 -14.12 -3.32
C GLU A 38 -9.04 -15.34 -2.94
N PRO A 39 -9.52 -16.32 -2.14
CA PRO A 39 -8.69 -17.47 -1.76
C PRO A 39 -8.20 -18.28 -2.96
N ALA A 40 -9.07 -18.54 -3.93
CA ALA A 40 -8.75 -19.36 -5.10
C ALA A 40 -7.72 -18.65 -5.99
N HIS A 41 -7.89 -17.36 -6.22
CA HIS A 41 -6.97 -16.57 -7.04
C HIS A 41 -5.66 -16.23 -6.33
N GLU A 42 -5.69 -16.00 -5.01
CA GLU A 42 -4.46 -15.76 -4.25
C GLU A 42 -3.52 -16.97 -4.26
N ALA A 43 -4.07 -18.18 -4.40
CA ALA A 43 -3.30 -19.41 -4.58
C ALA A 43 -2.60 -19.51 -5.95
N THR A 44 -3.13 -18.87 -6.99
CA THR A 44 -2.54 -18.88 -8.34
C THR A 44 -1.62 -17.68 -8.60
N PHE A 45 -1.89 -16.54 -7.96
CA PHE A 45 -1.19 -15.29 -8.23
C PHE A 45 0.32 -15.37 -7.97
N SER A 46 1.10 -14.83 -8.92
CA SER A 46 2.55 -14.73 -8.83
C SER A 46 3.04 -14.11 -7.53
N ALA A 47 4.10 -14.68 -6.94
CA ALA A 47 4.76 -14.13 -5.74
C ALA A 47 5.29 -12.70 -5.94
N TYR A 48 5.46 -12.25 -7.19
CA TYR A 48 5.98 -10.91 -7.52
C TYR A 48 4.89 -9.88 -7.88
N SER A 49 3.62 -10.25 -7.73
CA SER A 49 2.48 -9.33 -7.74
C SER A 49 2.12 -8.91 -6.31
N TYR A 50 2.00 -7.60 -6.05
CA TYR A 50 1.79 -7.08 -4.70
C TYR A 50 0.56 -6.17 -4.58
N GLY A 51 0.17 -5.48 -5.65
CA GLY A 51 -0.90 -4.48 -5.59
C GLY A 51 -2.26 -5.12 -5.32
N PHE A 52 -3.08 -4.47 -4.50
CA PHE A 52 -4.46 -4.88 -4.16
C PHE A 52 -4.61 -6.29 -3.56
N ARG A 53 -3.54 -6.88 -3.04
CA ARG A 53 -3.55 -8.19 -2.40
C ARG A 53 -3.47 -8.04 -0.89
N THR A 54 -4.25 -8.84 -0.17
CA THR A 54 -4.22 -8.92 1.30
C THR A 54 -2.84 -9.42 1.76
N GLY A 55 -2.32 -8.89 2.87
CA GLY A 55 -0.99 -9.29 3.36
C GLY A 55 0.20 -8.58 2.72
N ARG A 56 0.02 -7.98 1.54
CA ARG A 56 1.11 -7.41 0.73
C ARG A 56 1.04 -5.89 0.70
N CYS A 57 2.19 -5.25 0.91
CA CYS A 57 2.34 -3.80 0.98
C CYS A 57 3.42 -3.29 0.02
N ALA A 58 3.42 -1.99 -0.24
CA ALA A 58 4.40 -1.35 -1.11
C ALA A 58 5.86 -1.52 -0.61
N GLN A 59 6.06 -1.69 0.70
CA GLN A 59 7.38 -1.97 1.27
C GLN A 59 7.91 -3.37 0.90
N ASP A 60 7.03 -4.35 0.65
CA ASP A 60 7.45 -5.67 0.13
C ASP A 60 8.10 -5.51 -1.25
N VAL A 61 7.53 -4.64 -2.09
CA VAL A 61 8.10 -4.31 -3.39
C VAL A 61 9.45 -3.60 -3.23
N GLN A 62 9.54 -2.62 -2.33
CA GLN A 62 10.80 -1.92 -2.06
C GLN A 62 11.93 -2.88 -1.71
N LYS A 63 11.63 -3.90 -0.88
CA LYS A 63 12.57 -4.95 -0.51
C LYS A 63 12.86 -5.91 -1.67
N GLY A 64 11.87 -6.21 -2.50
CA GLY A 64 12.06 -6.94 -3.76
C GLY A 64 13.02 -6.21 -4.69
N VAL A 65 12.86 -4.90 -4.88
CA VAL A 65 13.78 -4.06 -5.68
C VAL A 65 15.19 -4.11 -5.08
N TYR A 66 15.32 -4.01 -3.75
CA TYR A 66 16.61 -4.17 -3.08
C TYR A 66 17.27 -5.51 -3.40
N GLN A 67 16.53 -6.62 -3.34
CA GLN A 67 17.03 -7.96 -3.67
C GLN A 67 17.45 -8.07 -5.13
N GLN A 68 16.63 -7.55 -6.05
CA GLN A 68 16.93 -7.58 -7.48
C GLN A 68 18.12 -6.71 -7.86
N LEU A 69 18.34 -5.58 -7.19
CA LEU A 69 19.47 -4.69 -7.48
C LEU A 69 20.74 -5.07 -6.71
N LYS A 70 20.63 -5.72 -5.55
CA LYS A 70 21.78 -6.25 -4.79
C LYS A 70 22.21 -7.63 -5.29
N GLY A 71 23.16 -7.65 -6.22
CA GLY A 71 23.90 -8.86 -6.60
C GLY A 71 25.13 -9.12 -5.75
N THR A 72 25.70 -10.32 -5.90
CA THR A 72 26.88 -10.83 -5.18
C THR A 72 28.15 -10.04 -5.52
N LYS A 73 28.29 -9.59 -6.77
CA LYS A 73 29.41 -8.75 -7.24
C LYS A 73 28.95 -7.30 -7.39
N LYS A 74 29.56 -6.38 -6.63
CA LYS A 74 29.23 -4.94 -6.66
C LYS A 74 29.32 -4.32 -8.06
N LYS A 75 30.30 -4.72 -8.87
CA LYS A 75 30.46 -4.28 -10.27
C LYS A 75 29.35 -4.78 -11.21
N ALA A 76 28.67 -5.88 -10.89
CA ALA A 76 27.53 -6.35 -11.67
C ALA A 76 26.25 -5.56 -11.37
N ASN A 77 26.16 -4.92 -10.20
CA ASN A 77 24.97 -4.17 -9.79
C ASN A 77 24.79 -2.90 -10.62
N ILE A 78 25.88 -2.26 -11.04
CA ILE A 78 25.87 -1.02 -11.85
C ILE A 78 25.47 -1.27 -13.32
N LEU A 79 25.60 -2.50 -13.81
CA LEU A 79 25.28 -2.88 -15.19
C LEU A 79 23.80 -3.24 -15.38
N LYS A 80 23.02 -3.27 -14.30
CA LYS A 80 21.59 -3.63 -14.36
C LYS A 80 20.81 -2.54 -15.08
N ARG A 81 19.91 -2.96 -15.95
CA ARG A 81 18.96 -2.12 -16.69
C ARG A 81 17.56 -2.43 -16.21
N ILE A 82 16.74 -1.41 -16.10
CA ILE A 82 15.37 -1.48 -15.60
C ILE A 82 14.45 -0.91 -16.66
N ILE A 83 13.34 -1.58 -16.91
CA ILE A 83 12.23 -1.04 -17.69
C ILE A 83 11.16 -0.63 -16.69
N GLU A 84 10.84 0.66 -16.67
CA GLU A 84 9.66 1.20 -16.00
C GLU A 84 8.50 1.12 -16.98
N LEU A 85 7.47 0.31 -16.69
CA LEU A 85 6.34 0.11 -17.59
C LEU A 85 5.05 0.65 -16.95
N ASP A 86 4.33 1.48 -17.71
CA ASP A 86 3.02 2.07 -17.35
C ASP A 86 1.97 1.56 -18.34
N ILE A 87 0.87 1.00 -17.84
CA ILE A 87 -0.24 0.53 -18.67
C ILE A 87 -1.24 1.66 -18.93
N LYS A 88 -1.58 1.90 -20.20
CA LYS A 88 -2.50 2.96 -20.59
C LYS A 88 -3.93 2.62 -20.19
N LYS A 89 -4.48 3.38 -19.24
CA LYS A 89 -5.87 3.26 -18.77
C LYS A 89 -6.27 1.80 -18.46
N CYS A 90 -5.45 1.11 -17.67
CA CYS A 90 -5.63 -0.32 -17.34
C CYS A 90 -7.10 -0.67 -17.04
N PHE A 91 -7.72 -0.02 -16.06
CA PHE A 91 -9.12 -0.30 -15.70
C PHE A 91 -10.16 -0.03 -16.80
N ASP A 92 -9.91 0.87 -17.75
CA ASP A 92 -10.90 1.25 -18.77
C ASP A 92 -10.84 0.35 -20.02
N ARG A 93 -9.74 -0.38 -20.23
CA ARG A 93 -9.47 -1.10 -21.49
C ARG A 93 -9.40 -2.62 -21.40
N ILE A 94 -9.36 -3.18 -20.18
CA ILE A 94 -9.31 -4.65 -20.01
C ILE A 94 -10.51 -5.31 -20.72
N SER A 95 -10.23 -6.31 -21.57
CA SER A 95 -11.25 -7.10 -22.25
C SER A 95 -12.08 -7.91 -21.27
N HIS A 96 -13.42 -7.83 -21.38
CA HIS A 96 -14.32 -8.66 -20.56
C HIS A 96 -14.08 -10.14 -20.79
N LYS A 97 -13.87 -10.55 -22.05
CA LYS A 97 -13.61 -11.94 -22.41
C LYS A 97 -12.39 -12.49 -21.66
N SER A 98 -11.28 -11.76 -21.68
CA SER A 98 -10.05 -12.16 -20.98
C SER A 98 -10.24 -12.33 -19.47
N ILE A 99 -10.99 -11.43 -18.82
CA ILE A 99 -11.34 -11.58 -17.41
C ILE A 99 -12.15 -12.85 -17.20
N MET A 100 -13.21 -13.06 -17.98
CA MET A 100 -14.15 -14.17 -17.79
C MET A 100 -13.50 -15.54 -18.02
N ASP A 101 -12.58 -15.62 -18.98
CA ASP A 101 -11.81 -16.83 -19.30
C ASP A 101 -10.85 -17.20 -18.16
N SER A 102 -10.18 -16.20 -17.58
CA SER A 102 -9.19 -16.38 -16.50
C SER A 102 -9.82 -16.49 -15.10
N LEU A 103 -11.10 -16.15 -14.95
CA LEU A 103 -11.81 -16.11 -13.68
C LEU A 103 -12.13 -17.54 -13.18
N ILE A 104 -11.68 -17.86 -11.97
CA ILE A 104 -11.94 -19.13 -11.30
C ILE A 104 -13.19 -18.95 -10.45
N ALA A 105 -14.37 -19.17 -11.04
CA ALA A 105 -15.64 -18.98 -10.36
C ALA A 105 -16.74 -19.89 -10.95
N PRO A 106 -17.76 -20.27 -10.14
CA PRO A 106 -18.96 -20.95 -10.65
C PRO A 106 -19.69 -20.12 -11.72
N ALA A 107 -20.42 -20.79 -12.62
CA ALA A 107 -21.12 -20.14 -13.73
C ALA A 107 -22.10 -19.03 -13.30
N SER A 108 -22.82 -19.22 -12.18
CA SER A 108 -23.73 -18.23 -11.63
C SER A 108 -23.01 -16.94 -11.20
N THR A 109 -21.88 -17.08 -10.52
CA THR A 109 -21.03 -15.96 -10.09
C THR A 109 -20.40 -15.25 -11.28
N LYS A 110 -19.91 -16.01 -12.27
CA LYS A 110 -19.41 -15.46 -13.54
C LYS A 110 -20.46 -14.57 -14.21
N LEU A 111 -21.71 -15.02 -14.31
CA LEU A 111 -22.80 -14.24 -14.88
C LEU A 111 -23.04 -12.93 -14.09
N GLY A 112 -23.01 -12.99 -12.75
CA GLY A 112 -23.14 -11.80 -11.91
C GLY A 112 -22.02 -10.78 -12.13
N ILE A 113 -20.77 -11.25 -12.23
CA ILE A 113 -19.60 -10.40 -12.51
C ILE A 113 -19.69 -9.80 -13.91
N TYR A 114 -20.08 -10.59 -14.91
CA TYR A 114 -20.28 -10.08 -16.27
C TYR A 114 -21.34 -8.96 -16.32
N ARG A 115 -22.42 -9.11 -15.55
CA ARG A 115 -23.43 -8.04 -15.38
C ARG A 115 -22.82 -6.81 -14.69
N CYS A 116 -21.96 -6.96 -13.67
CA CYS A 116 -21.24 -5.83 -13.05
C CYS A 116 -20.40 -5.07 -14.08
N LEU A 117 -19.69 -5.80 -14.95
CA LEU A 117 -18.83 -5.22 -15.98
C LEU A 117 -19.65 -4.43 -16.99
N LYS A 118 -20.74 -5.00 -17.51
CA LYS A 118 -21.62 -4.34 -18.51
C LYS A 118 -22.33 -3.08 -18.02
N VAL A 119 -22.58 -2.94 -16.72
CA VAL A 119 -23.26 -1.74 -16.17
C VAL A 119 -22.28 -0.55 -16.04
N GLY A 120 -20.98 -0.84 -16.06
CA GLY A 120 -19.91 0.13 -15.79
C GLY A 120 -19.11 0.60 -16.99
N VAL A 121 -19.38 0.08 -18.18
CA VAL A 121 -18.59 0.37 -19.39
C VAL A 121 -18.86 1.76 -19.95
N ASN A 122 -17.90 2.24 -20.73
CA ASN A 122 -18.04 3.46 -21.52
C ASN A 122 -18.93 3.12 -22.72
N PRO A 123 -19.93 3.95 -23.09
CA PRO A 123 -20.73 3.73 -24.30
C PRO A 123 -19.87 3.49 -25.57
N ASN A 124 -18.70 4.12 -25.64
CA ASN A 124 -17.77 3.97 -26.77
C ASN A 124 -16.99 2.63 -26.75
N PHE A 125 -16.97 1.92 -25.62
CA PHE A 125 -16.26 0.66 -25.44
C PHE A 125 -17.11 -0.31 -24.58
N PRO A 126 -18.21 -0.86 -25.12
CA PRO A 126 -19.18 -1.63 -24.34
C PRO A 126 -18.65 -2.99 -23.84
N GLU A 127 -17.58 -3.51 -24.46
CA GLU A 127 -16.99 -4.82 -24.12
C GLU A 127 -15.65 -4.73 -23.38
N GLN A 128 -15.24 -3.51 -23.01
CA GLN A 128 -13.96 -3.26 -22.37
C GLN A 128 -14.11 -2.40 -21.12
N GLY A 129 -13.29 -2.72 -20.13
CA GLY A 129 -13.13 -1.96 -18.92
C GLY A 129 -13.95 -2.50 -17.75
N THR A 130 -13.51 -2.10 -16.57
CA THR A 130 -14.11 -2.41 -15.28
C THR A 130 -14.50 -1.09 -14.62
N PRO A 131 -15.69 -0.99 -13.99
CA PRO A 131 -16.09 0.23 -13.31
C PRO A 131 -15.10 0.59 -12.21
N GLN A 132 -14.47 1.74 -12.38
CA GLN A 132 -13.48 2.24 -11.46
C GLN A 132 -14.18 2.81 -10.22
N GLY A 133 -14.23 2.02 -9.16
CA GLY A 133 -15.06 2.26 -7.96
C GLY A 133 -15.84 1.04 -7.50
N GLY A 134 -15.89 -0.02 -8.31
CA GLY A 134 -16.36 -1.34 -7.88
C GLY A 134 -15.41 -1.99 -6.87
N VAL A 135 -15.98 -2.70 -5.90
CA VAL A 135 -15.21 -3.38 -4.84
C VAL A 135 -14.37 -4.53 -5.42
N ILE A 136 -14.90 -5.19 -6.45
CA ILE A 136 -14.27 -6.34 -7.11
C ILE A 136 -13.27 -5.94 -8.21
N SER A 137 -13.34 -4.73 -8.75
CA SER A 137 -12.51 -4.29 -9.88
C SER A 137 -11.00 -4.44 -9.66
N PRO A 138 -10.43 -4.17 -8.46
CA PRO A 138 -9.01 -4.42 -8.21
C PRO A 138 -8.61 -5.90 -8.34
N LEU A 139 -9.47 -6.82 -7.90
CA LEU A 139 -9.24 -8.26 -8.05
C LEU A 139 -9.28 -8.66 -9.53
N LEU A 140 -10.27 -8.16 -10.28
CA LEU A 140 -10.38 -8.44 -11.72
C LEU A 140 -9.17 -7.91 -12.51
N ALA A 141 -8.65 -6.74 -12.14
CA ALA A 141 -7.43 -6.21 -12.75
C ALA A 141 -6.21 -7.08 -12.45
N ASN A 142 -6.11 -7.64 -11.24
CA ASN A 142 -5.05 -8.58 -10.90
C ASN A 142 -5.15 -9.89 -11.69
N ILE A 143 -6.36 -10.43 -11.84
CA ILE A 143 -6.65 -11.63 -12.65
C ILE A 143 -6.28 -11.40 -14.11
N ALA A 144 -6.70 -10.26 -14.68
CA ALA A 144 -6.40 -9.96 -16.08
C ALA A 144 -4.89 -9.88 -16.35
N LEU A 145 -4.12 -9.33 -15.41
CA LEU A 145 -2.67 -9.15 -15.54
C LEU A 145 -1.84 -10.34 -15.02
N ASP A 146 -2.48 -11.38 -14.49
CA ASP A 146 -1.77 -12.55 -13.97
C ASP A 146 -1.07 -13.30 -15.10
N GLY A 147 0.17 -13.74 -14.85
CA GLY A 147 1.05 -14.38 -15.83
C GLY A 147 2.05 -13.43 -16.50
N ILE A 148 1.91 -12.11 -16.37
CA ILE A 148 2.89 -11.17 -16.93
C ILE A 148 4.28 -11.32 -16.27
N GLU A 149 4.31 -11.74 -15.00
CA GLU A 149 5.53 -11.98 -14.24
C GLU A 149 6.32 -13.21 -14.74
N GLU A 150 5.72 -14.09 -15.54
CA GLU A 150 6.37 -15.28 -16.09
C GLU A 150 7.22 -14.96 -17.32
N ILE A 151 6.90 -13.86 -18.04
CA ILE A 151 7.62 -13.42 -19.24
C ILE A 151 9.07 -13.02 -18.88
N HIS A 152 9.22 -12.26 -17.80
CA HIS A 152 10.52 -11.80 -17.32
C HIS A 152 10.46 -11.42 -15.84
N THR A 153 11.63 -11.41 -15.19
CA THR A 153 11.77 -10.99 -13.79
C THR A 153 11.27 -9.57 -13.59
N SER A 154 10.10 -9.44 -12.97
CA SER A 154 9.41 -8.18 -12.76
C SER A 154 8.85 -8.08 -11.35
N LEU A 155 8.57 -6.85 -10.92
CA LEU A 155 7.83 -6.57 -9.69
C LEU A 155 6.64 -5.71 -10.08
N ARG A 156 5.42 -6.19 -9.79
CA ARG A 156 4.18 -5.52 -10.14
C ARG A 156 3.43 -5.03 -8.91
N TYR A 157 2.98 -3.78 -8.95
CA TYR A 157 2.07 -3.22 -7.98
C TYR A 157 0.88 -2.60 -8.73
N ALA A 158 -0.20 -3.38 -8.83
CA ALA A 158 -1.36 -3.04 -9.65
C ALA A 158 -0.99 -2.89 -11.13
N ASP A 159 -1.13 -1.68 -11.68
CA ASP A 159 -0.80 -1.30 -13.05
C ASP A 159 0.65 -0.83 -13.23
N ASP A 160 1.30 -0.38 -12.14
CA ASP A 160 2.69 0.03 -12.14
C ASP A 160 3.60 -1.22 -12.04
N MET A 161 4.53 -1.38 -12.98
CA MET A 161 5.51 -2.49 -12.92
C MET A 161 6.92 -2.07 -13.31
N VAL A 162 7.90 -2.80 -12.77
CA VAL A 162 9.31 -2.66 -13.13
C VAL A 162 9.89 -4.01 -13.51
N ILE A 163 10.62 -4.06 -14.62
CA ILE A 163 11.25 -5.28 -15.14
C ILE A 163 12.77 -5.14 -15.04
N PHE A 164 13.44 -6.18 -14.56
CA PHE A 164 14.88 -6.19 -14.31
C PHE A 164 15.60 -6.99 -15.37
N LEU A 165 16.19 -6.31 -16.35
CA LEU A 165 16.93 -6.96 -17.44
C LEU A 165 18.28 -7.48 -16.96
N LYS A 166 18.63 -8.68 -17.41
CA LYS A 166 19.99 -9.22 -17.29
C LYS A 166 20.92 -8.52 -18.30
N PRO A 167 22.24 -8.57 -18.10
CA PRO A 167 23.20 -7.90 -18.98
C PRO A 167 23.09 -8.29 -20.46
N LYS A 168 22.70 -9.54 -20.75
CA LYS A 168 22.57 -10.07 -22.12
C LYS A 168 21.17 -9.95 -22.72
N ASP A 169 20.18 -9.50 -21.95
CA ASP A 169 18.79 -9.48 -22.42
C ASP A 169 18.59 -8.35 -23.44
N ASN A 170 17.82 -8.63 -24.49
CA ASN A 170 17.36 -7.59 -25.41
C ASN A 170 16.11 -6.91 -24.83
N ALA A 171 16.19 -5.60 -24.57
CA ALA A 171 15.08 -4.84 -24.01
C ALA A 171 13.86 -4.80 -24.95
N GLU A 172 14.10 -4.73 -26.27
CA GLU A 172 13.05 -4.64 -27.28
C GLU A 172 12.27 -5.96 -27.41
N GLU A 173 12.96 -7.09 -27.32
CA GLU A 173 12.34 -8.42 -27.35
C GLU A 173 11.48 -8.67 -26.11
N VAL A 174 11.96 -8.25 -24.93
CA VAL A 174 11.17 -8.35 -23.69
C VAL A 174 9.94 -7.45 -23.78
N LEU A 175 10.10 -6.22 -24.28
CA LEU A 175 8.98 -5.31 -24.49
C LEU A 175 7.98 -5.84 -25.50
N SER A 176 8.40 -6.46 -26.60
CA SER A 176 7.50 -7.02 -27.62
C SER A 176 6.67 -8.18 -27.06
N LYS A 177 7.28 -9.09 -26.29
CA LYS A 177 6.55 -10.17 -25.59
C LYS A 177 5.50 -9.61 -24.64
N ILE A 178 5.82 -8.56 -23.89
CA ILE A 178 4.87 -7.92 -22.97
C ILE A 178 3.76 -7.18 -23.74
N LYS A 179 4.09 -6.50 -24.84
CA LYS A 179 3.10 -5.87 -25.72
C LYS A 179 2.09 -6.89 -26.23
N ASN A 180 2.56 -8.04 -26.72
CA ASN A 180 1.69 -9.10 -27.21
C ASN A 180 0.78 -9.65 -26.11
N PHE A 181 1.36 -9.94 -24.93
CA PHE A 181 0.59 -10.40 -23.77
C PHE A 181 -0.52 -9.43 -23.34
N LEU A 182 -0.22 -8.12 -23.34
CA LEU A 182 -1.20 -7.08 -23.01
C LEU A 182 -2.25 -6.91 -24.11
N ALA A 183 -1.84 -6.99 -25.38
CA ALA A 183 -2.73 -6.84 -26.53
C ALA A 183 -3.81 -7.93 -26.57
N GLU A 184 -3.46 -9.19 -26.29
CA GLU A 184 -4.41 -10.31 -26.15
C GLU A 184 -5.51 -10.02 -25.10
N ARG A 185 -5.19 -9.18 -24.10
CA ARG A 185 -6.08 -8.83 -22.98
C ARG A 185 -6.77 -7.48 -23.18
N GLY A 186 -6.59 -6.85 -24.35
CA GLY A 186 -7.16 -5.54 -24.71
C GLY A 186 -6.44 -4.34 -24.11
N MET A 187 -5.24 -4.52 -23.56
CA MET A 187 -4.45 -3.47 -22.92
C MET A 187 -3.30 -2.98 -23.81
N GLU A 188 -2.92 -1.71 -23.63
CA GLU A 188 -1.81 -1.08 -24.34
C GLU A 188 -0.78 -0.54 -23.35
N ILE A 189 0.49 -0.62 -23.71
CA ILE A 189 1.58 0.06 -23.00
C ILE A 189 1.51 1.56 -23.29
N ASN A 190 1.83 2.37 -22.29
CA ASN A 190 2.04 3.79 -22.47
C ASN A 190 3.50 4.07 -22.86
N GLU A 191 3.78 4.12 -24.16
CA GLU A 191 5.16 4.28 -24.66
C GLU A 191 5.83 5.57 -24.20
N GLU A 192 5.08 6.68 -24.08
CA GLU A 192 5.61 7.97 -23.59
C GLU A 192 6.12 7.91 -22.15
N LYS A 193 5.52 7.06 -21.32
CA LYS A 193 5.91 6.89 -19.93
C LYS A 193 6.84 5.72 -19.69
N THR A 194 6.91 4.78 -20.63
CA THR A 194 7.75 3.60 -20.51
C THR A 194 9.20 4.00 -20.74
N LYS A 195 10.08 3.70 -19.78
CA LYS A 195 11.48 4.17 -19.82
C LYS A 195 12.44 3.02 -19.56
N LEU A 196 13.51 2.98 -20.35
CA LEU A 196 14.67 2.15 -20.09
C LEU A 196 15.70 2.97 -19.31
N THR A 197 15.93 2.61 -18.05
CA THR A 197 16.86 3.31 -17.16
C THR A 197 17.98 2.39 -16.69
N LYS A 198 19.19 2.95 -16.53
CA LYS A 198 20.28 2.23 -15.87
C LYS A 198 20.08 2.31 -14.37
N SER A 199 20.47 1.25 -13.67
CA SER A 199 20.46 1.21 -12.20
C SER A 199 21.25 2.34 -11.55
N THR A 200 22.27 2.88 -12.24
CA THR A 200 23.11 4.01 -11.79
C THR A 200 22.43 5.37 -11.83
N ASP A 201 21.56 5.58 -12.81
CA ASP A 201 20.85 6.86 -13.03
C ASP A 201 19.68 6.98 -12.05
N GLY A 202 19.11 5.80 -11.76
CA GLY A 202 18.05 5.58 -10.81
C GLY A 202 16.67 5.90 -11.37
N PHE A 203 15.67 5.26 -10.79
CA PHE A 203 14.28 5.33 -11.23
C PHE A 203 13.33 5.60 -10.06
N ASP A 204 12.16 6.15 -10.36
CA ASP A 204 11.14 6.46 -9.37
C ASP A 204 10.03 5.40 -9.44
N PHE A 205 9.75 4.70 -8.34
CA PHE A 205 8.71 3.68 -8.28
C PHE A 205 8.01 3.69 -6.91
N LEU A 206 6.68 3.67 -6.90
CA LEU A 206 5.83 3.73 -5.68
C LEU A 206 6.17 4.85 -4.68
N GLY A 207 6.68 5.98 -5.19
CA GLY A 207 7.06 7.13 -4.36
C GLY A 207 8.46 7.06 -3.74
N TRP A 208 9.29 6.12 -4.18
CA TRP A 208 10.71 6.03 -3.85
C TRP A 208 11.57 6.21 -5.09
N ARG A 209 12.75 6.79 -4.91
CA ARG A 209 13.83 6.78 -5.89
C ARG A 209 14.84 5.71 -5.54
N PHE A 210 15.08 4.80 -6.46
CA PHE A 210 16.04 3.71 -6.35
C PHE A 210 17.27 4.02 -7.17
N ARG A 211 18.47 3.82 -6.61
CA ARG A 211 19.73 4.01 -7.33
C ARG A 211 20.80 3.06 -6.81
N VAL A 212 21.62 2.54 -7.70
CA VAL A 212 22.89 1.90 -7.37
C VAL A 212 23.99 2.95 -7.50
N GLN A 213 24.74 3.19 -6.43
CA GLN A 213 25.88 4.09 -6.46
C GLN A 213 27.03 3.45 -7.27
N GLN A 214 27.98 4.27 -7.76
CA GLN A 214 29.16 3.77 -8.49
C GLN A 214 29.99 2.75 -7.68
N ASN A 215 29.94 2.83 -6.34
CA ASN A 215 30.54 1.84 -5.44
C ASN A 215 29.76 0.50 -5.34
N GLY A 216 28.69 0.33 -6.12
CA GLY A 216 27.80 -0.83 -6.14
C GLY A 216 26.82 -0.93 -4.96
N LYS A 217 26.75 0.07 -4.08
CA LYS A 217 25.79 0.11 -2.96
C LYS A 217 24.42 0.58 -3.43
N PHE A 218 23.38 -0.15 -3.03
CA PHE A 218 21.99 0.24 -3.25
C PHE A 218 21.57 1.36 -2.31
N ARG A 219 20.85 2.34 -2.86
CA ARG A 219 20.24 3.44 -2.13
C ARG A 219 18.77 3.57 -2.53
N SER A 220 17.91 3.68 -1.51
CA SER A 220 16.48 3.98 -1.67
C SER A 220 16.15 5.19 -0.81
N ILE A 221 15.64 6.24 -1.44
CA ILE A 221 15.20 7.49 -0.79
C ILE A 221 13.77 7.81 -1.23
N PRO A 222 13.00 8.60 -0.47
CA PRO A 222 11.72 9.12 -0.96
C PRO A 222 11.89 9.90 -2.28
N SER A 223 10.96 9.73 -3.22
CA SER A 223 11.03 10.41 -4.52
C SER A 223 10.87 11.92 -4.38
N VAL A 224 11.32 12.67 -5.41
CA VAL A 224 11.33 14.13 -5.32
C VAL A 224 9.92 14.69 -5.21
N GLU A 225 9.02 14.14 -6.01
CA GLU A 225 7.61 14.50 -6.07
C GLU A 225 6.87 14.14 -4.76
N ASN A 226 7.17 12.98 -4.17
CA ASN A 226 6.55 12.56 -2.91
C ASN A 226 6.88 13.55 -1.78
N PHE A 227 8.16 13.89 -1.63
CA PHE A 227 8.57 14.89 -0.64
C PHE A 227 7.96 16.27 -0.90
N LYS A 228 7.85 16.70 -2.17
CA LYS A 228 7.19 17.98 -2.52
C LYS A 228 5.75 18.00 -2.02
N LYS A 229 4.99 16.92 -2.23
CA LYS A 229 3.61 16.80 -1.73
C LYS A 229 3.51 16.84 -0.21
N LEU A 230 4.41 16.15 0.49
CA LEU A 230 4.47 16.26 1.95
C LEU A 230 4.72 17.71 2.36
N ARG A 231 5.73 18.35 1.75
CA ARG A 231 6.10 19.73 2.04
C ARG A 231 4.92 20.68 1.82
N ASP A 232 4.17 20.53 0.73
CA ASP A 232 3.04 21.38 0.41
C ASP A 232 1.89 21.21 1.42
N LYS A 233 1.56 19.96 1.80
CA LYS A 233 0.58 19.68 2.86
C LYS A 233 0.99 20.26 4.20
N VAL A 234 2.26 20.09 4.58
CA VAL A 234 2.80 20.61 5.84
C VAL A 234 2.83 22.14 5.83
N LYS A 235 3.25 22.75 4.72
CA LYS A 235 3.23 24.21 4.53
C LYS A 235 1.82 24.77 4.63
N ALA A 236 0.82 24.13 4.01
CA ALA A 236 -0.57 24.56 4.10
C ALA A 236 -1.06 24.63 5.56
N ILE A 237 -0.66 23.66 6.40
CA ILE A 237 -1.01 23.66 7.83
C ILE A 237 -0.22 24.72 8.60
N ILE A 238 1.09 24.84 8.36
CA ILE A 238 1.96 25.78 9.06
C ILE A 238 1.58 27.24 8.75
N ASN A 239 1.23 27.53 7.50
CA ASN A 239 0.92 28.88 7.03
C ASN A 239 -0.53 29.30 7.28
N ASN A 240 -1.42 28.38 7.67
CA ASN A 240 -2.80 28.73 7.99
C ASN A 240 -2.85 29.63 9.25
N SER A 241 -3.38 30.84 9.09
CA SER A 241 -3.56 31.84 10.15
C SER A 241 -4.59 31.42 11.19
N ASN A 242 -5.59 30.62 10.81
CA ASN A 242 -6.71 30.24 11.66
C ASN A 242 -6.34 29.16 12.70
N TYR A 243 -5.12 28.60 12.63
CA TYR A 243 -4.66 27.58 13.56
C TYR A 243 -3.56 28.12 14.48
N GLY A 244 -3.76 28.00 15.80
CA GLY A 244 -2.68 28.17 16.78
C GLY A 244 -1.67 27.02 16.79
N ALA A 245 -0.52 27.22 17.41
CA ALA A 245 0.63 26.30 17.38
C ALA A 245 0.28 24.88 17.88
N LYS A 246 -0.55 24.78 18.93
CA LYS A 246 -1.02 23.49 19.47
C LYS A 246 -1.87 22.71 18.45
N VAL A 247 -2.77 23.39 17.74
CA VAL A 247 -3.62 22.79 16.70
C VAL A 247 -2.79 22.38 15.50
N LYS A 248 -1.85 23.23 15.07
CA LYS A 248 -0.89 22.92 14.01
C LYS A 248 -0.10 21.65 14.34
N ALA A 249 0.49 21.56 15.53
CA ALA A 249 1.21 20.37 15.96
C ALA A 249 0.33 19.10 15.92
N LYS A 250 -0.90 19.16 16.44
CA LYS A 250 -1.86 18.03 16.41
C LYS A 250 -2.21 17.58 14.99
N LYS A 251 -2.37 18.52 14.05
CA LYS A 251 -2.65 18.22 12.63
C LYS A 251 -1.42 17.69 11.87
N LEU A 252 -0.22 18.17 12.21
CA LEU A 252 1.03 17.74 11.58
C LEU A 252 1.44 16.32 11.98
N ALA A 253 1.24 15.96 13.25
CA ALA A 253 1.66 14.68 13.82
C ALA A 253 1.24 13.44 13.00
N PRO A 254 -0.06 13.25 12.65
CA PRO A 254 -0.48 12.07 11.88
C PRO A 254 0.08 12.05 10.46
N ILE A 255 0.20 13.22 9.81
CA ILE A 255 0.73 13.32 8.44
C ILE A 255 2.21 12.94 8.40
N VAL A 256 3.00 13.52 9.32
CA VAL A 256 4.45 13.25 9.40
C VAL A 256 4.70 11.80 9.85
N ARG A 257 3.92 11.30 10.81
CA ARG A 257 4.01 9.90 11.26
C ARG A 257 3.72 8.93 10.12
N GLY A 258 2.62 9.13 9.39
CA GLY A 258 2.25 8.29 8.25
C GLY A 258 3.33 8.28 7.17
N TRP A 259 3.86 9.46 6.84
CA TRP A 259 4.96 9.57 5.87
C TRP A 259 6.23 8.84 6.33
N ARG A 260 6.66 9.03 7.59
CA ARG A 260 7.84 8.35 8.14
C ARG A 260 7.64 6.83 8.25
N ASN A 261 6.44 6.36 8.59
CA ASN A 261 6.12 4.93 8.61
C ASN A 261 6.20 4.32 7.21
N TYR A 262 5.65 4.99 6.19
CA TYR A 262 5.72 4.55 4.81
C TYR A 262 7.17 4.45 4.31
N HIS A 263 8.00 5.44 4.62
CA HIS A 263 9.41 5.48 4.21
C HIS A 263 10.40 4.89 5.25
N SER A 264 9.91 4.12 6.22
CA SER A 264 10.71 3.58 7.34
C SER A 264 11.81 2.60 6.94
N SER A 265 11.78 2.09 5.70
CA SER A 265 12.78 1.18 5.14
C SER A 265 13.78 1.88 4.20
N CYS A 266 13.69 3.22 4.05
CA CYS A 266 14.58 4.03 3.23
C CYS A 266 15.75 4.63 4.02
N ASP A 267 16.72 5.16 3.28
CA ASP A 267 17.71 6.08 3.79
C ASP A 267 17.07 7.46 4.05
N MET A 268 16.84 7.78 5.32
CA MET A 268 16.29 9.06 5.79
C MET A 268 17.36 10.00 6.38
N ASN A 269 18.65 9.70 6.21
CA ASN A 269 19.74 10.46 6.84
C ASN A 269 19.91 11.86 6.25
N ASP A 270 19.49 12.06 5.00
CA ASP A 270 19.62 13.34 4.33
C ASP A 270 18.82 14.45 5.04
N SER A 271 19.36 15.68 5.03
CA SER A 271 18.75 16.89 5.60
C SER A 271 17.33 17.14 5.08
N ARG A 272 17.08 16.78 3.82
CA ARG A 272 15.77 16.79 3.19
C ARG A 272 14.82 15.77 3.83
N ASN A 273 15.24 14.53 3.94
CA ASN A 273 14.38 13.41 4.36
C ASN A 273 14.18 13.35 5.88
N SER A 274 15.13 13.90 6.65
CA SER A 274 14.99 14.11 8.10
C SER A 274 13.93 15.16 8.45
N LEU A 275 13.46 15.93 7.47
CA LEU A 275 12.49 17.03 7.61
C LEU A 275 13.01 18.22 8.43
N TRP A 276 14.33 18.34 8.58
CA TRP A 276 14.96 19.35 9.45
C TRP A 276 14.52 20.78 9.11
N PHE A 277 14.60 21.17 7.83
CA PHE A 277 14.20 22.51 7.37
C PHE A 277 12.72 22.82 7.63
N ILE A 278 11.85 21.82 7.45
CA ILE A 278 10.41 21.96 7.64
C ILE A 278 10.08 22.11 9.13
N ARG A 279 10.74 21.32 9.98
CA ARG A 279 10.64 21.43 11.44
C ARG A 279 11.12 22.81 11.92
N ASN A 280 12.24 23.30 11.42
CA ASN A 280 12.73 24.64 11.77
C ASN A 280 11.79 25.75 11.30
N THR A 281 11.18 25.60 10.12
CA THR A 281 10.15 26.54 9.64
C THR A 281 8.94 26.55 10.56
N ALA A 282 8.45 25.38 10.98
CA ALA A 282 7.36 25.26 11.94
C ALA A 282 7.71 25.91 13.28
N ASN A 283 8.91 25.66 13.79
CA ASN A 283 9.41 26.24 15.05
C ASN A 283 9.41 27.77 15.00
N ARG A 284 9.96 28.34 13.92
CA ARG A 284 9.98 29.80 13.71
C ARG A 284 8.57 30.38 13.66
N LYS A 285 7.59 29.66 13.09
CA LYS A 285 6.18 30.09 13.04
C LYS A 285 5.50 29.98 14.40
N PHE A 286 5.75 28.91 15.17
CA PHE A 286 5.20 28.76 16.52
C PHE A 286 5.72 29.84 17.47
N ARG A 287 7.00 30.24 17.34
CA ARG A 287 7.60 31.33 18.12
C ARG A 287 7.01 32.72 17.83
N LYS A 288 6.26 32.91 16.74
CA LYS A 288 5.57 34.18 16.47
C LYS A 288 4.31 34.35 17.33
N GLU A 289 3.81 33.29 17.95
CA GLU A 289 2.66 33.38 18.85
C GLU A 289 3.12 33.89 20.22
N LYS A 290 2.57 35.04 20.67
CA LYS A 290 2.97 35.71 21.93
C LYS A 290 2.97 34.78 23.16
N LYS A 291 2.08 33.77 23.19
CA LYS A 291 1.93 32.83 24.31
C LYS A 291 2.86 31.60 24.24
N VAL A 292 3.77 31.52 23.25
CA VAL A 292 4.62 30.34 23.03
C VAL A 292 6.08 30.67 23.29
N SER A 293 6.61 30.17 24.40
CA SER A 293 8.04 30.24 24.70
C SER A 293 8.89 29.39 23.73
N ARG A 294 10.19 29.66 23.67
CA ARG A 294 11.13 28.85 22.87
C ARG A 294 11.08 27.36 23.23
N TYR A 295 10.98 27.04 24.52
CA TYR A 295 10.85 25.67 25.00
C TYR A 295 9.55 25.03 24.51
N ARG A 296 8.43 25.75 24.65
CA ARG A 296 7.11 25.25 24.22
C ARG A 296 7.03 25.04 22.71
N ALA A 297 7.67 25.90 21.92
CA ALA A 297 7.76 25.73 20.47
C ALA A 297 8.52 24.44 20.09
N ASN A 298 9.63 24.13 20.79
CA ASN A 298 10.37 22.88 20.57
C ASN A 298 9.52 21.65 20.90
N GLU A 299 8.84 21.65 22.04
CA GLU A 299 7.97 20.55 22.45
C GLU A 299 6.82 20.32 21.46
N LEU A 300 6.20 21.40 20.95
CA LEU A 300 5.17 21.32 19.92
C LEU A 300 5.72 20.81 18.58
N CYS A 301 6.94 21.20 18.22
CA CYS A 301 7.62 20.64 17.06
C CYS A 301 7.91 19.14 17.23
N ASP A 302 8.30 18.68 18.41
CA ASP A 302 8.55 17.25 18.66
C ASP A 302 7.26 16.43 18.60
N LYS A 303 6.15 17.00 19.10
CA LYS A 303 4.81 16.42 18.94
C LYS A 303 4.36 16.41 17.47
N GLY A 304 4.60 17.49 16.73
CA GLY A 304 4.21 17.63 15.32
C GLY A 304 5.08 16.85 14.33
N PHE A 305 6.34 16.57 14.68
CA PHE A 305 7.30 15.83 13.86
C PHE A 305 7.82 14.57 14.59
N PRO A 306 6.92 13.63 14.95
CA PRO A 306 7.25 12.50 15.80
C PRO A 306 8.33 11.62 15.16
N LYS A 307 9.37 11.28 15.93
CA LYS A 307 10.41 10.34 15.50
C LYS A 307 9.80 8.95 15.36
N VAL A 308 10.16 8.25 14.29
CA VAL A 308 9.75 6.87 14.02
C VAL A 308 11.03 6.05 13.88
N LYS A 309 11.07 4.87 14.50
CA LYS A 309 12.19 3.93 14.33
C LYS A 309 12.22 3.51 12.85
N TYR A 310 13.37 3.65 12.21
CA TYR A 310 13.57 3.24 10.83
C TYR A 310 14.78 2.31 10.76
N LYS A 311 14.74 1.35 9.84
CA LYS A 311 15.84 0.43 9.58
C LYS A 311 15.94 0.21 8.07
N GLN A 312 17.00 0.74 7.48
CA GLN A 312 17.18 0.74 6.02
C GLN A 312 17.22 -0.69 5.47
N ASN A 313 16.39 -1.01 4.47
CA ASN A 313 16.32 -2.32 3.82
C ASN A 313 15.97 -3.51 4.74
N HIS A 314 15.44 -3.29 5.95
CA HIS A 314 15.12 -4.36 6.91
C HIS A 314 13.65 -4.81 6.91
N HIS A 315 12.84 -4.33 5.95
CA HIS A 315 11.49 -4.85 5.75
C HIS A 315 11.54 -6.37 5.56
N VAL A 316 10.61 -7.07 6.21
CA VAL A 316 10.49 -8.52 6.15
C VAL A 316 9.39 -8.85 5.17
N ASN A 317 9.73 -9.40 4.00
CA ASN A 317 8.76 -9.71 2.97
C ASN A 317 7.79 -10.81 3.38
N VAL A 318 6.58 -10.76 2.81
CA VAL A 318 5.71 -11.93 2.80
C VAL A 318 6.46 -13.04 2.05
N LYS A 319 6.55 -14.23 2.64
CA LYS A 319 7.10 -15.40 1.96
C LYS A 319 6.28 -15.65 0.70
N GLY A 320 6.92 -15.91 -0.43
CA GLY A 320 6.29 -15.82 -1.75
C GLY A 320 5.01 -16.62 -1.92
N THR A 321 4.93 -17.83 -1.36
CA THR A 321 3.79 -18.74 -1.44
C THR A 321 2.80 -18.59 -0.28
N LYS A 322 3.05 -17.67 0.67
CA LYS A 322 2.15 -17.45 1.81
C LYS A 322 0.99 -16.56 1.40
N SER A 323 -0.20 -16.99 1.80
CA SER A 323 -1.48 -16.30 1.59
C SER A 323 -2.23 -16.22 2.91
N PRO A 324 -2.93 -15.13 3.26
CA PRO A 324 -3.80 -15.09 4.44
C PRO A 324 -4.82 -16.24 4.49
N TYR A 325 -5.10 -16.86 3.33
CA TYR A 325 -6.03 -17.95 3.14
C TYR A 325 -5.37 -19.35 3.19
N ASP A 326 -4.06 -19.46 3.47
CA ASP A 326 -3.32 -20.72 3.47
C ASP A 326 -3.43 -21.56 4.75
N GLY A 327 -4.19 -21.08 5.74
CA GLY A 327 -4.36 -21.73 7.05
C GLY A 327 -3.18 -21.58 8.02
N ASP A 328 -2.08 -20.89 7.64
CA ASP A 328 -0.95 -20.63 8.55
C ASP A 328 -1.22 -19.43 9.47
N LEU A 329 -2.18 -19.62 10.37
CA LEU A 329 -2.60 -18.63 11.37
C LEU A 329 -1.43 -18.14 12.22
N VAL A 330 -0.42 -18.99 12.46
CA VAL A 330 0.76 -18.64 13.27
C VAL A 330 1.60 -17.57 12.55
N TYR A 331 1.88 -17.78 11.27
CA TYR A 331 2.66 -16.85 10.46
C TYR A 331 1.96 -15.50 10.33
N TRP A 332 0.66 -15.50 10.00
CA TRP A 332 -0.12 -14.29 9.79
C TRP A 332 -0.34 -13.51 11.08
N SER A 333 -0.63 -14.20 12.18
CA SER A 333 -0.80 -13.56 13.48
C SER A 333 0.50 -12.91 13.99
N ARG A 334 1.65 -13.58 13.82
CA ARG A 334 2.96 -13.00 14.12
C ARG A 334 3.26 -11.76 13.27
N ARG A 335 2.85 -11.74 12.00
CA ARG A 335 3.02 -10.55 11.14
C ARG A 335 2.11 -9.41 11.54
N ASN A 336 0.82 -9.68 11.76
CA ASN A 336 -0.14 -8.65 12.17
C ASN A 336 0.28 -7.99 13.49
N SER A 337 0.82 -8.77 14.43
CA SER A 337 1.34 -8.23 15.70
C SER A 337 2.43 -7.17 15.56
N ARG A 338 3.19 -7.18 14.45
CA ARG A 338 4.24 -6.20 14.16
C ARG A 338 3.69 -4.87 13.65
N LEU A 339 2.41 -4.81 13.25
CA LEU A 339 1.72 -3.57 12.92
C LEU A 339 1.36 -2.77 14.18
N TYR A 340 1.28 -3.44 15.32
CA TYR A 340 1.00 -2.84 16.61
C TYR A 340 2.30 -2.36 17.28
N PHE A 341 2.22 -1.23 17.98
CA PHE A 341 3.34 -0.63 18.71
C PHE A 341 2.98 -0.40 20.19
N GLY A 342 3.99 -0.36 21.05
CA GLY A 342 3.79 -0.11 22.48
C GLY A 342 3.03 -1.24 23.17
N LYS A 343 2.11 -0.88 24.08
CA LYS A 343 1.40 -1.80 24.97
C LYS A 343 0.63 -2.90 24.23
N THR A 344 0.04 -2.58 23.07
CA THR A 344 -0.68 -3.58 22.25
C THR A 344 0.26 -4.65 21.70
N SER A 345 1.48 -4.26 21.30
CA SER A 345 2.49 -5.22 20.83
C SER A 345 3.00 -6.10 21.95
N ASP A 346 3.16 -5.53 23.16
CA ASP A 346 3.60 -6.26 24.33
C ASP A 346 2.57 -7.32 24.75
N ALA A 347 1.30 -6.93 24.89
CA ALA A 347 0.19 -7.85 25.22
C ALA A 347 0.04 -8.97 24.18
N LEU A 348 0.16 -8.65 22.89
CA LEU A 348 0.13 -9.66 21.82
C LEU A 348 1.28 -10.67 21.92
N LYS A 349 2.48 -10.26 22.33
CA LYS A 349 3.61 -11.19 22.49
C LYS A 349 3.46 -12.07 23.71
N GLU A 350 3.01 -11.50 24.83
CA GLU A 350 2.76 -12.22 26.08
C GLU A 350 1.66 -13.29 25.90
N GLN A 351 0.64 -13.00 25.09
CA GLN A 351 -0.46 -13.94 24.79
C GLN A 351 -0.18 -14.87 23.60
N ASN A 352 1.08 -15.00 23.13
CA ASN A 352 1.44 -15.79 21.94
C ASN A 352 0.55 -15.50 20.71
N HIS A 353 0.20 -14.22 20.53
CA HIS A 353 -0.67 -13.68 19.50
C HIS A 353 -2.08 -14.29 19.45
N SER A 354 -2.58 -14.73 20.60
CA SER A 354 -3.93 -15.25 20.77
C SER A 354 -4.79 -14.28 21.56
N CYS A 355 -6.09 -14.26 21.27
CA CYS A 355 -7.07 -13.44 21.98
C CYS A 355 -7.22 -13.93 23.42
N GLY A 356 -7.09 -13.02 24.40
CA GLY A 356 -7.20 -13.35 25.83
C GLY A 356 -8.61 -13.78 26.27
N HIS A 357 -9.61 -13.72 25.39
CA HIS A 357 -10.99 -14.12 25.68
C HIS A 357 -11.37 -15.45 25.00
N CYS A 358 -11.21 -15.55 23.68
CA CYS A 358 -11.62 -16.75 22.94
C CYS A 358 -10.47 -17.72 22.62
N GLY A 359 -9.21 -17.38 22.92
CA GLY A 359 -8.04 -18.21 22.62
C GLY A 359 -7.67 -18.33 21.14
N LEU A 360 -8.49 -17.81 20.22
CA LEU A 360 -8.20 -17.80 18.79
C LEU A 360 -7.11 -16.78 18.43
N LYS A 361 -6.35 -17.06 17.37
CA LYS A 361 -5.28 -16.15 16.89
C LYS A 361 -5.85 -14.98 16.10
N PHE A 362 -5.21 -13.83 16.24
CA PHE A 362 -5.57 -12.63 15.47
C PHE A 362 -5.25 -12.80 13.98
N LEU A 363 -6.25 -12.59 13.13
CA LEU A 363 -6.10 -12.49 11.68
C LEU A 363 -5.75 -11.06 11.24
N GLU A 364 -5.30 -10.86 10.00
CA GLU A 364 -4.77 -9.58 9.52
C GLU A 364 -5.81 -8.45 9.43
N ASP A 365 -7.05 -8.80 9.10
CA ASP A 365 -8.18 -7.88 8.94
C ASP A 365 -8.89 -7.56 10.28
N GLU A 366 -8.54 -8.25 11.35
CA GLU A 366 -9.12 -8.05 12.66
C GLU A 366 -8.40 -6.95 13.45
N SER A 367 -9.17 -6.01 13.97
CA SER A 367 -8.68 -4.97 14.87
C SER A 367 -8.44 -5.54 16.27
N VAL A 368 -7.20 -5.49 16.75
CA VAL A 368 -6.83 -5.83 18.13
C VAL A 368 -7.25 -4.71 19.06
N HIS A 369 -8.02 -5.04 20.08
CA HIS A 369 -8.38 -4.13 21.16
C HIS A 369 -7.62 -4.52 22.43
N LEU A 370 -7.27 -3.53 23.24
CA LEU A 370 -6.76 -3.74 24.59
C LEU A 370 -7.90 -3.62 25.59
N HIS A 371 -8.06 -4.63 26.44
CA HIS A 371 -9.00 -4.63 27.55
C HIS A 371 -8.25 -4.52 28.88
N HIS A 372 -8.78 -3.71 29.79
CA HIS A 372 -8.29 -3.58 31.16
C HIS A 372 -9.02 -4.60 32.04
N ILE A 373 -8.30 -5.57 32.62
CA ILE A 373 -8.88 -6.67 33.41
C ILE A 373 -9.63 -6.10 34.62
N ASP A 374 -9.01 -5.15 35.33
CA ASP A 374 -9.56 -4.48 36.51
C ASP A 374 -10.67 -3.47 36.22
N GLY A 375 -10.95 -3.17 34.93
CA GLY A 375 -11.90 -2.13 34.52
C GLY A 375 -11.41 -0.70 34.69
N ASN A 376 -10.21 -0.47 35.21
CA ASN A 376 -9.62 0.85 35.38
C ASN A 376 -8.84 1.25 34.11
N HIS A 377 -9.40 2.20 33.35
CA HIS A 377 -8.82 2.69 32.10
C HIS A 377 -7.52 3.51 32.26
N ASP A 378 -7.16 3.86 33.49
CA ASP A 378 -5.91 4.56 33.80
C ASP A 378 -4.78 3.60 34.22
N ASN A 379 -5.08 2.31 34.47
CA ASN A 379 -4.10 1.31 34.85
C ASN A 379 -3.48 0.61 33.63
N TRP A 380 -2.47 1.25 33.04
CA TRP A 380 -1.72 0.71 31.89
C TRP A 380 -0.61 -0.29 32.26
N SER A 381 -0.71 -0.94 33.43
CA SER A 381 0.19 -2.03 33.82
C SER A 381 0.09 -3.20 32.81
N LYS A 382 1.21 -3.86 32.54
CA LYS A 382 1.24 -4.98 31.58
C LYS A 382 0.33 -6.14 32.02
N LEU A 383 0.32 -6.42 33.32
CA LEU A 383 -0.50 -7.47 33.94
C LEU A 383 -2.00 -7.16 33.88
N ASN A 384 -2.38 -5.91 33.63
CA ASN A 384 -3.78 -5.49 33.56
C ASN A 384 -4.31 -5.41 32.13
N LEU A 385 -3.46 -5.57 31.12
CA LEU A 385 -3.84 -5.37 29.73
C LEU A 385 -3.89 -6.70 28.99
N ILE A 386 -5.07 -7.03 28.45
CA ILE A 386 -5.22 -8.19 27.56
C ILE A 386 -5.56 -7.74 26.15
N ALA A 387 -4.94 -8.36 25.16
CA ALA A 387 -5.30 -8.18 23.76
C ALA A 387 -6.49 -9.09 23.41
N VAL A 388 -7.56 -8.52 22.87
CA VAL A 388 -8.79 -9.23 22.50
C VAL A 388 -9.29 -8.82 21.12
N HIS A 389 -10.02 -9.69 20.42
CA HIS A 389 -10.74 -9.31 19.20
C HIS A 389 -11.74 -8.20 19.52
N ARG A 390 -12.06 -7.36 18.54
CA ARG A 390 -13.12 -6.34 18.71
C ARG A 390 -14.46 -6.93 19.11
N SER A 391 -14.84 -8.08 18.51
CA SER A 391 -16.07 -8.82 18.86
C SER A 391 -16.02 -9.32 20.31
N CYS A 392 -14.91 -9.95 20.72
CA CYS A 392 -14.71 -10.38 22.10
C CYS A 392 -14.72 -9.21 23.08
N HIS A 393 -14.11 -8.07 22.72
CA HIS A 393 -14.13 -6.86 23.54
C HIS A 393 -15.57 -6.37 23.76
N GLN A 394 -16.40 -6.38 22.71
CA GLN A 394 -17.82 -6.04 22.83
C GLN A 394 -18.57 -7.04 23.72
N GLN A 395 -18.31 -8.34 23.58
CA GLN A 395 -18.92 -9.37 24.43
C GLN A 395 -18.58 -9.17 25.92
N ILE A 396 -17.33 -8.86 26.25
CA ILE A 396 -16.89 -8.61 27.63
C ILE A 396 -17.61 -7.39 28.25
N HIS A 397 -17.82 -6.33 27.47
CA HIS A 397 -18.55 -5.15 27.97
C HIS A 397 -20.06 -5.37 28.02
N TRP A 398 -20.61 -6.21 27.12
CA TRP A 398 -22.03 -6.56 27.10
C TRP A 398 -22.42 -7.51 28.25
N SER A 399 -21.54 -8.44 28.65
CA SER A 399 -21.81 -9.34 29.77
C SER A 399 -21.80 -8.60 31.11
N LYS A 400 -21.00 -7.55 31.26
CA LYS A 400 -20.95 -6.71 32.47
C LYS A 400 -22.15 -5.76 32.64
N SER A 401 -22.91 -5.46 31.60
CA SER A 401 -24.09 -4.57 31.71
C SER A 401 -25.38 -5.27 32.11
N LYS A 402 -25.34 -6.59 32.33
CA LYS A 402 -26.48 -7.42 32.76
C LYS A 402 -26.38 -7.92 34.20
N SER A 403 -25.35 -7.53 34.95
CA SER A 403 -25.15 -7.90 36.36
C SER A 403 -25.55 -6.77 37.30
#